data_AF-A0A8H6XT41-F1
#
_entry.id   AF-A0A8H6XT41-F1
#
_cell.length_a   1.000
_cell.length_b   1.000
_cell.length_c   1.000
_cell.angle_alpha   90.00
_cell.angle_beta   90.00
_cell.angle_gamma   90.00
#
_symmetry.space_group_name_H-M   'P 1'
#
loop_
_entity.id
_entity.type
_entity.pdbx_description
1 polymer ?
#
loop_
_entity_poly.entity_id
_entity_poly.type
_entity_poly.pdbx_seq_one_letter_code
_entity_poly.pdbx_strand_id
1 'polypeptide(L)'
;MTADMDQVINLRSKCKYFRVLVIGRANAGKTTLLKKVCKSIANPEIFSPGDPFYCCRGISRGSEFSIPQSFLLSIIQRGLHNIENQLIFKSNPQFIFHDSRGFESGSVYETDKVKTFITKRAESTSLSEQLHAIWYCLPPDTDRPLLKADEDFFNTYGTDKVPVIAIFTKFDGLVTEAYTDLLDDGSSKKEARNGAVKRAEELLETSFRKPLSEMRFPPSDYVRLDDMRKDTNNCNDLIATTAKALNDDTLRLLFVSVQQNNFDVCIEYAVEVGVEARDLKGMVRDMLACFPHVWVTSSHDALVDPLLSFALHHSEGRGCQYQLCEV
;
A
#
# COMPACT_ATOMS: atom_id res chain seq x y z
N MET A 1 -4.96 22.47 6.53
CA MET A 1 -5.78 21.25 6.67
C MET A 1 -5.70 20.84 8.13
N THR A 2 -6.79 20.94 8.91
CA THR A 2 -6.79 20.51 10.31
C THR A 2 -7.32 19.09 10.39
N ALA A 3 -6.44 18.11 10.60
CA ALA A 3 -6.83 16.72 10.79
C ALA A 3 -7.40 16.54 12.21
N ASP A 4 -8.70 16.80 12.37
CA ASP A 4 -9.33 16.70 13.68
C ASP A 4 -9.39 15.24 14.16
N MET A 5 -8.89 14.99 15.37
CA MET A 5 -8.87 13.67 16.02
C MET A 5 -10.24 13.00 16.04
N ASP A 6 -11.32 13.76 16.25
CA ASP A 6 -12.68 13.23 16.25
C ASP A 6 -13.10 12.74 14.86
N GLN A 7 -12.61 13.38 13.80
CA GLN A 7 -12.84 12.91 12.43
C GLN A 7 -12.10 11.60 12.16
N VAL A 8 -10.87 11.43 12.66
CA VAL A 8 -10.12 10.16 12.55
C VAL A 8 -10.87 9.05 13.28
N ILE A 9 -11.33 9.29 14.50
CA ILE A 9 -12.06 8.30 15.31
C ILE A 9 -13.37 7.92 14.62
N ASN A 10 -14.14 8.91 14.15
CA ASN A 10 -15.40 8.68 13.43
C ASN A 10 -15.15 7.88 12.15
N LEU A 11 -14.15 8.28 11.36
CA LEU A 11 -13.74 7.59 10.14
C LEU A 11 -13.36 6.13 10.42
N ARG A 12 -12.52 5.89 11.43
CA ARG A 12 -12.08 4.54 11.84
C ARG A 12 -13.22 3.67 12.36
N SER A 13 -14.24 4.27 12.96
CA SER A 13 -15.44 3.56 13.39
C SER A 13 -16.29 3.09 12.20
N LYS A 14 -16.32 3.88 11.11
CA LYS A 14 -17.03 3.56 9.86
C LYS A 14 -16.23 2.67 8.90
N CYS A 15 -14.91 2.87 8.83
CA CYS A 15 -14.01 2.14 7.95
C CYS A 15 -12.74 1.74 8.71
N LYS A 16 -12.65 0.45 9.03
CA LYS A 16 -11.53 -0.13 9.80
C LYS A 16 -10.35 -0.55 8.93
N TYR A 17 -10.55 -0.68 7.63
CA TYR A 17 -9.59 -1.31 6.73
C TYR A 17 -9.33 -0.45 5.51
N PHE A 18 -8.06 -0.39 5.11
CA PHE A 18 -7.68 0.13 3.82
C PHE A 18 -7.62 -1.03 2.81
N ARG A 19 -8.16 -0.83 1.62
CA ARG A 19 -8.45 -1.90 0.65
C ARG A 19 -7.73 -1.62 -0.65
N VAL A 20 -6.85 -2.54 -1.03
CA VAL A 20 -5.99 -2.39 -2.20
C VAL A 20 -6.18 -3.56 -3.13
N LEU A 21 -6.33 -3.28 -4.41
CA LEU A 21 -6.34 -4.28 -5.47
C LEU A 21 -4.95 -4.31 -6.09
N VAL A 22 -4.29 -5.45 -6.07
CA VAL A 22 -3.00 -5.66 -6.73
C VAL A 22 -3.24 -6.33 -8.06
N ILE A 23 -2.84 -5.66 -9.13
CA ILE A 23 -3.00 -6.09 -10.51
C ILE A 23 -1.63 -6.34 -11.11
N GLY A 24 -1.53 -7.27 -12.04
CA GLY A 24 -0.33 -7.45 -12.84
C GLY A 24 -0.27 -8.85 -13.44
N ARG A 25 0.58 -9.02 -14.46
CA ARG A 25 0.79 -10.32 -15.12
C ARG A 25 1.25 -11.41 -14.15
N ALA A 26 1.22 -12.66 -14.60
CA ALA A 26 1.79 -13.74 -13.80
C ALA A 26 3.28 -13.49 -13.58
N ASN A 27 3.78 -13.85 -12.40
CA ASN A 27 5.16 -13.61 -12.01
C ASN A 27 5.58 -12.12 -12.02
N ALA A 28 4.65 -11.16 -12.00
CA ALA A 28 4.94 -9.73 -11.84
C ALA A 28 5.37 -9.33 -10.42
N GLY A 29 5.62 -10.27 -9.51
CA GLY A 29 6.05 -9.96 -8.15
C GLY A 29 4.95 -9.50 -7.19
N LYS A 30 3.65 -9.64 -7.52
CA LYS A 30 2.53 -9.22 -6.65
C LYS A 30 2.59 -9.76 -5.22
N THR A 31 2.76 -11.07 -5.05
CA THR A 31 2.84 -11.69 -3.71
C THR A 31 4.08 -11.22 -2.95
N THR A 32 5.21 -11.04 -3.64
CA THR A 32 6.45 -10.53 -3.04
C THR A 32 6.27 -9.08 -2.58
N LEU A 33 5.59 -8.26 -3.38
CA LEU A 33 5.22 -6.90 -3.02
C LEU A 33 4.40 -6.86 -1.74
N LEU A 34 3.33 -7.66 -1.66
CA LEU A 34 2.46 -7.72 -0.50
C LEU A 34 3.21 -8.12 0.79
N LYS A 35 4.06 -9.15 0.69
CA LYS A 35 4.93 -9.58 1.79
C LYS A 35 5.86 -8.47 2.26
N LYS A 36 6.49 -7.75 1.33
CA LYS A 36 7.42 -6.66 1.62
C LYS A 36 6.71 -5.48 2.30
N VAL A 37 5.58 -5.03 1.73
CA VAL A 37 4.74 -3.95 2.31
C VAL A 37 4.28 -4.30 3.72
N CYS A 38 3.90 -5.55 3.96
CA CYS A 38 3.44 -6.00 5.27
C CYS A 38 4.57 -6.39 6.22
N LYS A 39 5.85 -6.19 5.85
CA LYS A 39 7.03 -6.63 6.61
C LYS A 39 6.88 -8.07 7.12
N SER A 40 6.42 -8.97 6.24
CA SER A 40 6.05 -10.35 6.57
C SER A 40 6.71 -11.36 5.66
N ILE A 41 7.26 -12.42 6.25
CA ILE A 41 7.68 -13.62 5.50
C ILE A 41 6.53 -14.64 5.38
N ALA A 42 5.51 -14.53 6.24
CA ALA A 42 4.35 -15.40 6.27
C ALA A 42 3.40 -15.15 5.09
N ASN A 43 2.57 -16.14 4.79
CA ASN A 43 1.49 -15.98 3.82
C ASN A 43 0.29 -15.28 4.47
N PRO A 44 -0.52 -14.52 3.71
CA PRO A 44 -1.73 -13.91 4.23
C PRO A 44 -2.77 -14.98 4.58
N GLU A 45 -3.64 -14.65 5.53
CA GLU A 45 -4.90 -15.36 5.71
C GLU A 45 -5.86 -14.97 4.61
N ILE A 46 -6.63 -15.93 4.10
CA ILE A 46 -7.50 -15.76 2.94
C ILE A 46 -8.94 -16.00 3.37
N PHE A 47 -9.79 -15.01 3.13
CA PHE A 47 -11.22 -15.06 3.41
C PHE A 47 -12.01 -14.96 2.10
N SER A 48 -12.80 -15.97 1.80
CA SER A 48 -13.64 -16.06 0.61
C SER A 48 -15.03 -15.48 0.87
N PRO A 49 -15.75 -15.03 -0.17
CA PRO A 49 -17.14 -14.61 -0.03
C PRO A 49 -17.99 -15.70 0.63
N GLY A 50 -18.71 -15.33 1.69
CA GLY A 50 -19.52 -16.26 2.49
C GLY A 50 -18.85 -16.76 3.77
N ASP A 51 -17.55 -16.52 3.95
CA ASP A 51 -16.89 -16.78 5.23
C ASP A 51 -17.47 -15.84 6.31
N PRO A 52 -17.68 -16.31 7.55
CA PRO A 52 -18.19 -15.47 8.65
C PRO A 52 -17.33 -14.24 8.92
N PHE A 53 -16.05 -14.31 8.57
CA PHE A 53 -15.06 -13.24 8.74
C PHE A 53 -14.84 -12.41 7.46
N TYR A 54 -15.52 -12.74 6.35
CA TYR A 54 -15.52 -11.94 5.15
C TYR A 54 -16.09 -10.55 5.43
N CYS A 55 -15.38 -9.50 5.02
CA CYS A 55 -15.71 -8.09 5.32
C CYS A 55 -15.70 -7.72 6.81
N CYS A 56 -14.99 -8.50 7.64
CA CYS A 56 -14.62 -8.12 8.99
C CYS A 56 -15.79 -7.80 9.93
N ARG A 57 -16.75 -8.74 10.01
CA ARG A 57 -17.77 -8.73 11.07
C ARG A 57 -17.27 -9.18 12.46
N GLY A 58 -15.99 -9.52 12.63
CA GLY A 58 -15.53 -9.99 13.94
C GLY A 58 -14.08 -10.43 14.06
N ILE A 59 -13.09 -9.63 13.63
CA ILE A 59 -11.73 -9.81 14.18
C ILE A 59 -11.68 -9.03 15.51
N SER A 60 -12.24 -9.63 16.55
CA SER A 60 -11.93 -9.25 17.93
C SER A 60 -10.52 -9.75 18.22
N ARG A 61 -9.63 -8.86 18.66
CA ARG A 61 -8.30 -9.24 19.16
C ARG A 61 -8.45 -10.42 20.13
N GLY A 62 -7.94 -11.60 19.77
CA GLY A 62 -7.85 -12.75 20.68
C GLY A 62 -8.49 -14.06 20.23
N SER A 63 -9.19 -14.16 19.10
CA SER A 63 -9.62 -15.49 18.61
C SER A 63 -8.48 -16.15 17.83
N GLU A 64 -7.69 -16.97 18.53
CA GLU A 64 -6.73 -17.90 17.96
C GLU A 64 -7.49 -18.97 17.16
N PHE A 65 -7.76 -18.72 15.88
CA PHE A 65 -8.36 -19.71 15.00
C PHE A 65 -7.35 -20.17 13.96
N SER A 66 -6.91 -21.41 14.11
CA SER A 66 -6.03 -22.12 13.19
C SER A 66 -6.83 -22.60 11.99
N ILE A 67 -6.73 -21.90 10.86
CA ILE A 67 -7.14 -22.46 9.58
C ILE A 67 -6.23 -23.66 9.28
N PRO A 68 -6.76 -24.85 8.96
CA PRO A 68 -5.95 -26.04 8.71
C PRO A 68 -4.87 -25.77 7.66
N GLN A 69 -3.62 -26.08 8.01
CA GLN A 69 -2.43 -25.84 7.19
C GLN A 69 -2.49 -26.51 5.81
N SER A 70 -3.38 -27.49 5.61
CA SER A 70 -3.67 -28.13 4.34
C SER A 70 -4.41 -27.24 3.33
N PHE A 71 -5.07 -26.17 3.77
CA PHE A 71 -5.67 -25.16 2.88
C PHE A 71 -4.66 -24.09 2.46
N LEU A 72 -3.66 -23.78 3.29
CA LEU A 72 -2.65 -22.73 3.05
C LEU A 72 -1.62 -23.08 1.97
N LEU A 73 -1.41 -24.37 1.68
CA LEU A 73 -0.42 -24.86 0.71
C LEU A 73 -0.96 -24.97 -0.73
N SER A 74 -2.28 -24.97 -0.93
CA SER A 74 -2.89 -25.08 -2.27
C SER A 74 -3.16 -23.73 -2.94
N ILE A 75 -3.10 -22.61 -2.21
CA ILE A 75 -3.48 -21.26 -2.74
C ILE A 75 -2.32 -20.57 -3.48
N ILE A 76 -1.13 -21.18 -3.48
CA ILE A 76 0.01 -20.79 -4.33
C ILE A 76 0.16 -21.77 -5.51
N GLN A 77 -0.68 -22.81 -5.61
CA GLN A 77 -0.83 -23.52 -6.88
C GLN A 77 -1.63 -22.64 -7.84
N ARG A 78 -0.93 -22.17 -8.87
CA ARG A 78 -1.48 -21.43 -10.02
C ARG A 78 -2.75 -22.13 -10.51
N GLY A 79 -3.93 -21.58 -10.23
CA GLY A 79 -5.20 -22.15 -10.72
C GLY A 79 -6.49 -21.78 -9.98
N LEU A 80 -6.46 -21.39 -8.70
CA LEU A 80 -7.65 -21.18 -7.86
C LEU A 80 -7.79 -19.79 -7.20
N HIS A 81 -7.09 -18.76 -7.70
CA HIS A 81 -7.24 -17.39 -7.19
C HIS A 81 -8.62 -16.81 -7.53
N ASN A 82 -9.31 -16.21 -6.58
CA ASN A 82 -10.54 -15.45 -6.81
C ASN A 82 -10.27 -14.00 -6.37
N ILE A 83 -10.51 -13.03 -7.26
CA ILE A 83 -10.29 -11.60 -6.99
C ILE A 83 -11.16 -11.08 -5.85
N GLU A 84 -12.26 -11.76 -5.53
CA GLU A 84 -13.11 -11.42 -4.39
C GLU A 84 -12.52 -11.87 -3.04
N ASN A 85 -11.50 -12.74 -3.04
CA ASN A 85 -10.90 -13.21 -1.80
C ASN A 85 -10.09 -12.09 -1.13
N GLN A 86 -10.32 -11.92 0.17
CA GLN A 86 -9.62 -10.95 1.01
C GLN A 86 -8.35 -11.58 1.56
N LEU A 87 -7.21 -10.95 1.28
CA LEU A 87 -5.90 -11.33 1.80
C LEU A 87 -5.53 -10.38 2.93
N ILE A 88 -5.34 -10.93 4.14
CA ILE A 88 -5.01 -10.16 5.34
C ILE A 88 -3.72 -10.71 5.94
N PHE A 89 -2.72 -9.85 6.14
CA PHE A 89 -1.48 -10.24 6.81
C PHE A 89 -1.60 -9.99 8.30
N LYS A 90 -1.22 -10.96 9.13
CA LYS A 90 -1.20 -10.80 10.60
C LYS A 90 -0.32 -9.63 11.05
N SER A 91 0.78 -9.42 10.34
CA SER A 91 1.70 -8.31 10.60
C SER A 91 1.07 -6.96 10.26
N ASN A 92 0.08 -6.88 9.36
CA ASN A 92 -0.61 -5.65 9.01
C ASN A 92 -2.12 -5.89 8.79
N PRO A 93 -2.89 -6.12 9.88
CA PRO A 93 -4.27 -6.61 9.81
C PRO A 93 -5.28 -5.53 9.35
N GLN A 94 -4.82 -4.29 9.19
CA GLN A 94 -5.66 -3.15 8.79
C GLN A 94 -5.68 -2.94 7.28
N PHE A 95 -4.92 -3.76 6.55
CA PHE A 95 -5.03 -3.85 5.10
C PHE A 95 -5.83 -5.07 4.69
N ILE A 96 -6.70 -4.87 3.70
CA ILE A 96 -7.28 -5.95 2.93
C ILE A 96 -6.75 -5.84 1.51
N PHE A 97 -6.00 -6.85 1.08
CA PHE A 97 -5.55 -6.95 -0.30
C PHE A 97 -6.45 -7.87 -1.10
N HIS A 98 -6.67 -7.51 -2.35
CA HIS A 98 -7.26 -8.37 -3.37
C HIS A 98 -6.19 -8.59 -4.43
N ASP A 99 -5.95 -9.84 -4.82
CA ASP A 99 -4.93 -10.18 -5.82
C ASP A 99 -5.61 -10.58 -7.12
N SER A 100 -5.30 -9.87 -8.21
CA SER A 100 -5.75 -10.27 -9.53
C SER A 100 -5.01 -11.53 -9.95
N ARG A 101 -5.66 -12.40 -10.73
CA ARG A 101 -4.89 -13.42 -11.45
C ARG A 101 -3.89 -12.74 -12.38
N GLY A 102 -2.77 -13.43 -12.59
CA GLY A 102 -1.83 -13.02 -13.61
C GLY A 102 -2.49 -13.08 -14.99
N PHE A 103 -2.49 -11.97 -15.74
CA PHE A 103 -2.83 -12.00 -17.16
C PHE A 103 -1.76 -12.80 -17.90
N GLU A 104 -1.98 -14.11 -18.10
CA GLU A 104 -0.96 -14.94 -18.76
C GLU A 104 -1.02 -14.86 -20.29
N SER A 105 -2.17 -14.57 -20.92
CA SER A 105 -2.26 -14.48 -22.38
C SER A 105 -3.58 -13.88 -22.85
N GLY A 106 -3.85 -12.60 -22.58
CA GLY A 106 -4.97 -11.88 -23.22
C GLY A 106 -6.36 -12.51 -23.07
N SER A 107 -6.60 -13.28 -21.99
CA SER A 107 -7.93 -13.81 -21.73
C SER A 107 -8.84 -12.64 -21.35
N VAL A 108 -9.66 -12.21 -22.30
CA VAL A 108 -10.71 -11.19 -22.12
C VAL A 108 -11.49 -11.40 -20.81
N TYR A 109 -11.70 -12.67 -20.45
CA TYR A 109 -12.33 -13.10 -19.22
C TYR A 109 -11.68 -12.58 -17.92
N GLU A 110 -10.35 -12.54 -17.83
CA GLU A 110 -9.68 -12.04 -16.63
C GLU A 110 -9.73 -10.51 -16.55
N THR A 111 -9.63 -9.82 -17.69
CA THR A 111 -9.82 -8.37 -17.78
C THR A 111 -11.24 -7.96 -17.39
N ASP A 112 -12.26 -8.70 -17.86
CA ASP A 112 -13.66 -8.45 -17.50
C ASP A 112 -13.95 -8.70 -16.01
N LYS A 113 -13.31 -9.70 -15.39
CA LYS A 113 -13.41 -9.92 -13.94
C LYS A 113 -12.83 -8.75 -13.15
N VAL A 114 -11.65 -8.28 -13.52
CA VAL A 114 -11.01 -7.13 -12.88
C VAL A 114 -11.90 -5.90 -13.01
N LYS A 115 -12.42 -5.64 -14.22
CA LYS A 115 -13.36 -4.54 -14.46
C LYS A 115 -14.61 -4.66 -13.60
N THR A 116 -15.26 -5.82 -13.62
CA THR A 116 -16.49 -6.07 -12.85
C THR A 116 -16.25 -5.86 -11.36
N PHE A 117 -15.10 -6.32 -10.85
CA PHE A 117 -14.71 -6.12 -9.47
C PHE A 117 -14.52 -4.63 -9.14
N ILE A 118 -13.77 -3.88 -9.96
CA ILE A 118 -13.54 -2.45 -9.75
C ILE A 118 -14.89 -1.69 -9.78
N THR A 119 -15.73 -1.93 -10.78
CA THR A 119 -17.05 -1.29 -10.91
C THR A 119 -17.92 -1.57 -9.68
N LYS A 120 -18.05 -2.84 -9.28
CA LYS A 120 -18.84 -3.25 -8.11
C LYS A 120 -18.35 -2.58 -6.82
N ARG A 121 -17.03 -2.43 -6.67
CA ARG A 121 -16.42 -1.76 -5.51
C ARG A 121 -16.64 -0.25 -5.55
N ALA A 122 -16.61 0.36 -6.73
CA ALA A 122 -16.91 1.78 -6.92
C ALA A 122 -18.39 2.11 -6.66
N GLU A 123 -19.32 1.23 -7.04
CA GLU A 123 -20.77 1.38 -6.83
C GLU A 123 -21.23 1.16 -5.38
N SER A 124 -20.34 0.67 -4.51
CA SER A 124 -20.66 0.46 -3.10
C SER A 124 -20.89 1.79 -2.37
N THR A 125 -21.96 1.86 -1.57
CA THR A 125 -22.25 3.03 -0.72
C THR A 125 -21.44 3.04 0.58
N SER A 126 -20.91 1.90 1.00
CA SER A 126 -20.10 1.79 2.21
C SER A 126 -18.61 1.91 1.90
N LEU A 127 -17.93 2.86 2.55
CA LEU A 127 -16.49 3.05 2.46
C LEU A 127 -15.71 1.77 2.78
N SER A 128 -16.19 0.96 3.72
CA SER A 128 -15.55 -0.32 4.09
C SER A 128 -15.52 -1.34 2.95
N GLU A 129 -16.46 -1.24 2.02
CA GLU A 129 -16.58 -2.14 0.87
C GLU A 129 -15.97 -1.56 -0.40
N GLN A 130 -15.68 -0.27 -0.42
CA GLN A 130 -15.05 0.41 -1.55
C GLN A 130 -13.58 0.00 -1.70
N LEU A 131 -13.08 0.15 -2.92
CA LEU A 131 -11.68 0.02 -3.24
C LEU A 131 -11.00 1.37 -3.02
N HIS A 132 -9.88 1.40 -2.31
CA HIS A 132 -9.22 2.64 -1.91
C HIS A 132 -8.00 2.97 -2.78
N ALA A 133 -7.30 1.96 -3.30
CA ALA A 133 -6.21 2.13 -4.26
C ALA A 133 -6.05 0.90 -5.14
N ILE A 134 -5.45 1.09 -6.32
CA ILE A 134 -5.02 0.02 -7.21
C ILE A 134 -3.50 0.09 -7.34
N TRP A 135 -2.83 -1.04 -7.11
CA TRP A 135 -1.40 -1.21 -7.30
C TRP A 135 -1.16 -2.09 -8.52
N TYR A 136 -0.63 -1.51 -9.60
CA TYR A 136 -0.46 -2.18 -10.88
C TYR A 136 1.01 -2.55 -11.11
N CYS A 137 1.35 -3.82 -10.92
CA CYS A 137 2.70 -4.35 -11.06
C CYS A 137 3.09 -4.58 -12.53
N LEU A 138 4.11 -3.85 -12.98
CA LEU A 138 4.72 -3.96 -14.30
C LEU A 138 6.18 -4.43 -14.14
N PRO A 139 6.50 -5.69 -14.50
CA PRO A 139 7.87 -6.16 -14.56
C PRO A 139 8.54 -5.65 -15.86
N PRO A 140 9.60 -4.83 -15.80
CA PRO A 140 10.27 -4.32 -16.99
C PRO A 140 11.38 -5.24 -17.50
N ASP A 141 11.75 -6.29 -16.75
CA ASP A 141 12.70 -7.37 -17.12
C ASP A 141 12.09 -8.33 -18.14
N THR A 142 11.58 -7.78 -19.24
CA THR A 142 10.81 -8.52 -20.23
C THR A 142 10.94 -7.93 -21.61
N ASP A 143 11.15 -8.81 -22.59
CA ASP A 143 11.19 -8.47 -24.02
C ASP A 143 9.86 -7.88 -24.56
N ARG A 144 8.78 -7.95 -23.77
CA ARG A 144 7.45 -7.45 -24.14
C ARG A 144 6.99 -6.39 -23.13
N PRO A 145 7.48 -5.14 -23.28
CA PRO A 145 6.96 -4.01 -22.51
C PRO A 145 5.48 -3.81 -22.86
N LEU A 146 4.65 -3.62 -21.83
CA LEU A 146 3.20 -3.38 -21.93
C LEU A 146 2.44 -4.37 -22.84
N LEU A 147 1.81 -5.37 -22.23
CA LEU A 147 0.98 -6.33 -22.97
C LEU A 147 -0.35 -5.68 -23.39
N LYS A 148 -1.06 -6.35 -24.31
CA LYS A 148 -2.41 -5.94 -24.71
C LYS A 148 -3.37 -5.76 -23.52
N ALA A 149 -3.25 -6.60 -22.49
CA ALA A 149 -4.04 -6.46 -21.26
C ALA A 149 -3.68 -5.19 -20.46
N ASP A 150 -2.40 -4.79 -20.46
CA ASP A 150 -1.96 -3.54 -19.84
C ASP A 150 -2.55 -2.35 -20.62
N GLU A 151 -2.44 -2.35 -21.95
CA GLU A 151 -3.07 -1.33 -22.80
C GLU A 151 -4.59 -1.24 -22.62
N ASP A 152 -5.27 -2.38 -22.58
CA ASP A 152 -6.72 -2.44 -22.45
C ASP A 152 -7.16 -1.90 -21.09
N PHE A 153 -6.41 -2.19 -20.02
CA PHE A 153 -6.65 -1.64 -18.69
C PHE A 153 -6.61 -0.10 -18.71
N PHE A 154 -5.52 0.47 -19.22
CA PHE A 154 -5.29 1.92 -19.19
C PHE A 154 -5.99 2.71 -20.32
N ASN A 155 -6.53 2.05 -21.36
CA ASN A 155 -7.27 2.73 -22.43
C ASN A 155 -8.79 2.50 -22.41
N THR A 156 -9.25 1.36 -21.90
CA THR A 156 -10.67 0.96 -22.05
C THR A 156 -11.49 1.24 -20.81
N TYR A 157 -10.90 1.12 -19.62
CA TYR A 157 -11.65 1.15 -18.37
C TYR A 157 -11.15 2.28 -17.47
N GLY A 158 -12.01 3.23 -17.16
CA GLY A 158 -11.73 4.19 -16.10
C GLY A 158 -11.83 3.51 -14.74
N THR A 159 -10.95 3.89 -13.81
CA THR A 159 -11.00 3.44 -12.40
C THR A 159 -11.82 4.39 -11.51
N ASP A 160 -12.61 5.26 -12.14
CA ASP A 160 -13.38 6.34 -11.52
C ASP A 160 -12.49 7.19 -10.59
N LYS A 161 -12.76 7.21 -9.29
CA LYS A 161 -11.98 7.97 -8.29
C LYS A 161 -10.84 7.19 -7.65
N VAL A 162 -10.67 5.91 -7.99
CA VAL A 162 -9.66 5.05 -7.35
C VAL A 162 -8.30 5.29 -8.01
N PRO A 163 -7.29 5.77 -7.27
CA PRO A 163 -5.98 6.03 -7.84
C PRO A 163 -5.29 4.71 -8.22
N VAL A 164 -4.72 4.70 -9.42
CA VAL A 164 -3.84 3.62 -9.89
C VAL A 164 -2.40 4.06 -9.72
N ILE A 165 -1.60 3.26 -9.00
CA ILE A 165 -0.14 3.43 -8.89
C ILE A 165 0.53 2.37 -9.75
N ALA A 166 1.31 2.78 -10.74
CA ALA A 166 2.11 1.86 -11.54
C ALA A 166 3.40 1.51 -10.79
N ILE A 167 3.64 0.22 -10.56
CA ILE A 167 4.76 -0.28 -9.76
C ILE A 167 5.69 -1.07 -10.66
N PHE A 168 6.88 -0.54 -10.90
CA PHE A 168 7.93 -1.22 -11.63
C PHE A 168 8.67 -2.19 -10.72
N THR A 169 8.27 -3.45 -10.80
CA THR A 169 8.87 -4.55 -10.03
C THR A 169 10.09 -5.12 -10.75
N LYS A 170 10.99 -5.83 -10.08
CA LYS A 170 12.13 -6.54 -10.73
C LYS A 170 13.04 -5.64 -11.57
N PHE A 171 13.25 -4.40 -11.13
CA PHE A 171 14.15 -3.47 -11.82
C PHE A 171 15.60 -4.00 -11.87
N ASP A 172 16.00 -4.83 -10.91
CA ASP A 172 17.28 -5.55 -10.92
C ASP A 172 17.47 -6.45 -12.15
N GLY A 173 16.39 -7.03 -12.66
CA GLY A 173 16.39 -7.77 -13.92
C GLY A 173 16.71 -6.87 -15.11
N LEU A 174 16.02 -5.72 -15.22
CA LEU A 174 16.28 -4.74 -16.28
C LEU A 174 17.71 -4.17 -16.24
N VAL A 175 18.27 -3.95 -15.05
CA VAL A 175 19.68 -3.54 -14.91
C VAL A 175 20.64 -4.63 -15.41
N THR A 176 20.29 -5.91 -15.22
CA THR A 176 21.09 -7.04 -15.71
C THR A 176 21.02 -7.15 -17.24
N GLU A 177 19.84 -6.94 -17.82
CA GLU A 177 19.65 -6.87 -19.27
C GLU A 177 20.43 -5.70 -19.87
N ALA A 178 20.28 -4.50 -19.32
CA ALA A 178 21.01 -3.31 -19.76
C ALA A 178 22.54 -3.46 -19.64
N TYR A 179 23.03 -4.17 -18.62
CA TYR A 179 24.45 -4.51 -18.51
C TYR A 179 24.91 -5.42 -19.65
N THR A 180 24.08 -6.40 -20.02
CA THR A 180 24.37 -7.35 -21.11
C THR A 180 24.37 -6.63 -22.45
N ASP A 181 23.38 -5.79 -22.72
CA ASP A 181 23.31 -4.97 -23.93
C ASP A 181 24.56 -4.09 -24.09
N LEU A 182 25.02 -3.45 -23.01
CA LEU A 182 26.22 -2.61 -23.06
C LEU A 182 27.50 -3.41 -23.38
N LEU A 183 27.58 -4.68 -22.94
CA LEU A 183 28.70 -5.56 -23.32
C LEU A 183 28.63 -5.96 -24.79
N ASP A 184 27.43 -6.26 -25.29
CA ASP A 184 27.20 -6.63 -26.68
C ASP A 184 27.46 -5.45 -27.63
N ASP A 185 27.22 -4.22 -27.18
CA ASP A 185 27.58 -2.96 -27.85
C ASP A 185 29.09 -2.66 -27.80
N GLY A 186 29.90 -3.52 -27.18
CA GLY A 186 31.36 -3.43 -27.13
C GLY A 186 31.94 -2.65 -25.95
N SER A 187 31.13 -2.28 -24.95
CA SER A 187 31.64 -1.64 -23.73
C SER A 187 32.48 -2.61 -22.91
N SER A 188 33.51 -2.10 -22.22
CA SER A 188 34.21 -2.91 -21.23
C SER A 188 33.31 -3.26 -20.04
N LYS A 189 33.62 -4.34 -19.31
CA LYS A 189 32.88 -4.72 -18.08
C LYS A 189 32.74 -3.57 -17.06
N LYS A 190 33.74 -2.69 -16.99
CA LYS A 190 33.72 -1.55 -16.07
C LYS A 190 32.76 -0.46 -16.53
N GLU A 191 32.77 -0.15 -17.83
CA GLU A 191 31.85 0.83 -18.43
C GLU A 191 30.41 0.32 -18.39
N ALA A 192 30.18 -0.95 -18.77
CA ALA A 192 28.87 -1.58 -18.72
C ALA A 192 28.30 -1.53 -17.29
N ARG A 193 29.10 -1.86 -16.28
CA ARG A 193 28.67 -1.80 -14.87
C ARG A 193 28.29 -0.39 -14.41
N ASN A 194 29.05 0.62 -14.85
CA ASN A 194 28.79 2.01 -14.50
C ASN A 194 27.58 2.58 -15.25
N GLY A 195 27.31 2.11 -16.48
CA GLY A 195 26.23 2.58 -17.34
C GLY A 195 24.90 1.84 -17.18
N ALA A 196 24.91 0.60 -16.67
CA ALA A 196 23.74 -0.28 -16.67
C ALA A 196 22.50 0.31 -15.98
N VAL A 197 22.67 0.94 -14.82
CA VAL A 197 21.53 1.55 -14.08
C VAL A 197 20.93 2.70 -14.88
N LYS A 198 21.77 3.59 -15.43
CA LYS A 198 21.33 4.71 -16.25
C LYS A 198 20.60 4.22 -17.51
N ARG A 199 21.16 3.21 -18.17
CA ARG A 199 20.57 2.60 -19.36
C ARG A 199 19.22 1.95 -19.04
N ALA A 200 19.10 1.27 -17.90
CA ALA A 200 17.83 0.71 -17.42
C ALA A 200 16.79 1.80 -17.09
N GLU A 201 17.20 2.93 -16.51
CA GLU A 201 16.30 4.08 -16.28
C GLU A 201 15.80 4.69 -17.59
N GLU A 202 16.67 4.85 -18.59
CA GLU A 202 16.29 5.32 -19.92
C GLU A 202 15.27 4.36 -20.57
N LEU A 203 15.52 3.04 -20.51
CA LEU A 203 14.60 2.03 -21.03
C LEU A 203 13.25 2.04 -20.30
N LEU A 204 13.26 2.18 -18.97
CA LEU A 204 12.04 2.29 -18.18
C LEU A 204 11.21 3.51 -18.58
N GLU A 205 11.87 4.64 -18.79
CA GLU A 205 11.23 5.89 -19.19
C GLU A 205 10.62 5.78 -20.59
N THR A 206 11.38 5.26 -21.57
CA THR A 206 10.94 5.18 -22.96
C THR A 206 9.92 4.07 -23.21
N SER A 207 10.07 2.92 -22.55
CA SER A 207 9.28 1.72 -22.85
C SER A 207 8.06 1.56 -21.95
N PHE A 208 8.00 2.25 -20.81
CA PHE A 208 6.87 2.15 -19.88
C PHE A 208 6.26 3.51 -19.56
N ARG A 209 7.01 4.45 -18.97
CA ARG A 209 6.42 5.70 -18.46
C ARG A 209 5.81 6.57 -19.54
N LYS A 210 6.54 6.85 -20.62
CA LYS A 210 6.02 7.64 -21.75
C LYS A 210 4.78 7.00 -22.40
N PRO A 211 4.79 5.71 -22.78
CA PRO A 211 3.57 5.09 -23.31
C PRO A 211 2.40 5.13 -22.34
N LEU A 212 2.62 4.90 -21.04
CA LEU A 212 1.56 4.90 -20.03
C LEU A 212 0.94 6.29 -19.81
N SER A 213 1.75 7.35 -19.87
CA SER A 213 1.26 8.72 -19.67
C SER A 213 0.43 9.23 -20.85
N GLU A 214 0.61 8.64 -22.02
CA GLU A 214 -0.16 8.94 -23.25
C GLU A 214 -1.47 8.13 -23.35
N MET A 215 -1.70 7.17 -22.45
CA MET A 215 -2.94 6.38 -22.43
C MET A 215 -4.12 7.20 -21.94
N ARG A 216 -5.34 6.75 -22.28
CA ARG A 216 -6.58 7.48 -21.93
C ARG A 216 -6.77 7.68 -20.43
N PHE A 217 -6.37 6.69 -19.63
CA PHE A 217 -6.45 6.70 -18.17
C PHE A 217 -5.04 6.42 -17.62
N PRO A 218 -4.14 7.41 -17.57
CA PRO A 218 -2.78 7.19 -17.12
C PRO A 218 -2.74 6.84 -15.62
N PRO A 219 -1.69 6.15 -15.15
CA PRO A 219 -1.43 6.01 -13.72
C PRO A 219 -1.39 7.37 -13.02
N SER A 220 -1.84 7.40 -11.77
CA SER A 220 -1.79 8.61 -10.92
C SER A 220 -0.35 8.95 -10.56
N ASP A 221 0.48 7.92 -10.39
CA ASP A 221 1.91 8.05 -10.13
C ASP A 221 2.65 6.72 -10.38
N TYR A 222 3.97 6.73 -10.29
CA TYR A 222 4.86 5.63 -10.58
C TYR A 222 5.84 5.36 -9.44
N VAL A 223 6.03 4.08 -9.11
CA VAL A 223 7.00 3.65 -8.09
C VAL A 223 7.94 2.63 -8.70
N ARG A 224 9.24 2.79 -8.48
CA ARG A 224 10.24 1.78 -8.83
C ARG A 224 10.63 1.02 -7.58
N LEU A 225 10.59 -0.31 -7.64
CA LEU A 225 11.03 -1.15 -6.53
C LEU A 225 12.35 -1.83 -6.90
N ASP A 226 13.43 -1.30 -6.34
CA ASP A 226 14.75 -1.90 -6.46
C ASP A 226 14.87 -3.11 -5.52
N ASP A 227 15.52 -4.16 -6.01
CA ASP A 227 15.93 -5.36 -5.25
C ASP A 227 14.95 -5.78 -4.15
N MET A 228 13.87 -6.46 -4.54
CA MET A 228 12.85 -6.94 -3.60
C MET A 228 13.38 -7.99 -2.60
N ARG A 229 14.65 -8.43 -2.73
CA ARG A 229 15.29 -9.38 -1.81
C ARG A 229 16.03 -8.70 -0.65
N LYS A 230 16.28 -7.38 -0.74
CA LYS A 230 16.87 -6.60 0.37
C LYS A 230 15.78 -5.98 1.25
N ASP A 231 16.00 -6.04 2.56
CA ASP A 231 15.09 -5.49 3.57
C ASP A 231 15.01 -3.95 3.55
N THR A 232 15.96 -3.28 2.90
CA THR A 232 16.11 -1.83 2.92
C THR A 232 15.16 -1.14 1.92
N ASN A 233 14.04 -0.64 2.46
CA ASN A 233 13.43 0.69 2.23
C ASN A 233 12.48 1.03 1.06
N ASN A 234 12.28 0.20 0.03
CA ASN A 234 11.46 0.67 -1.11
C ASN A 234 9.92 0.65 -0.91
N CYS A 235 9.43 0.13 0.22
CA CYS A 235 7.99 0.19 0.52
C CYS A 235 7.54 1.55 1.03
N ASN A 236 8.45 2.37 1.57
CA ASN A 236 8.12 3.71 2.03
C ASN A 236 7.72 4.59 0.83
N ASP A 237 8.45 4.51 -0.28
CA ASP A 237 8.12 5.22 -1.51
C ASP A 237 6.75 4.82 -2.05
N LEU A 238 6.41 3.52 -2.03
CA LEU A 238 5.08 3.07 -2.43
C LEU A 238 3.98 3.64 -1.55
N ILE A 239 4.19 3.65 -0.24
CA ILE A 239 3.21 4.17 0.71
C ILE A 239 3.07 5.68 0.54
N ALA A 240 4.17 6.44 0.52
CA ALA A 240 4.16 7.88 0.32
C ALA A 240 3.50 8.27 -1.01
N THR A 241 3.83 7.57 -2.10
CA THR A 241 3.23 7.78 -3.42
C THR A 241 1.73 7.48 -3.42
N THR A 242 1.32 6.39 -2.74
CA THR A 242 -0.12 6.09 -2.59
C THR A 242 -0.83 7.18 -1.79
N ALA A 243 -0.23 7.69 -0.71
CA ALA A 243 -0.83 8.77 0.09
C ALA A 243 -1.00 10.07 -0.72
N LYS A 244 -0.02 10.43 -1.54
CA LYS A 244 -0.05 11.60 -2.43
C LYS A 244 -1.12 11.47 -3.52
N ALA A 245 -1.28 10.28 -4.09
CA ALA A 245 -2.28 10.04 -5.14
C ALA A 245 -3.73 9.98 -4.64
N LEU A 246 -3.96 9.80 -3.33
CA LEU A 246 -5.29 9.87 -2.76
C LEU A 246 -5.77 11.32 -2.75
N ASN A 247 -6.70 11.66 -3.65
CA ASN A 247 -7.26 13.01 -3.78
C ASN A 247 -8.28 13.38 -2.70
N ASP A 248 -8.80 12.40 -1.96
CA ASP A 248 -9.78 12.60 -0.89
C ASP A 248 -9.05 12.61 0.47
N ASP A 249 -9.15 13.72 1.20
CA ASP A 249 -8.48 13.89 2.50
C ASP A 249 -8.93 12.86 3.53
N THR A 250 -10.19 12.39 3.45
CA THR A 250 -10.72 11.31 4.29
C THR A 250 -10.03 9.99 3.95
N LEU A 251 -9.85 9.68 2.66
CA LEU A 251 -9.12 8.48 2.25
C LEU A 251 -7.64 8.54 2.59
N ARG A 252 -7.01 9.71 2.45
CA ARG A 252 -5.62 9.93 2.84
C ARG A 252 -5.45 9.73 4.35
N LEU A 253 -6.36 10.27 5.15
CA LEU A 253 -6.39 10.08 6.60
C LEU A 253 -6.64 8.62 6.99
N LEU A 254 -7.56 7.93 6.31
CA LEU A 254 -7.77 6.49 6.48
C LEU A 254 -6.48 5.72 6.16
N PHE A 255 -5.81 6.06 5.06
CA PHE A 255 -4.58 5.38 4.65
C PHE A 255 -3.45 5.55 5.67
N VAL A 256 -3.19 6.78 6.13
CA VAL A 256 -2.16 7.04 7.14
C VAL A 256 -2.51 6.33 8.45
N SER A 257 -3.79 6.35 8.85
CA SER A 257 -4.25 5.72 10.09
C SER A 257 -3.99 4.20 10.16
N VAL A 258 -3.92 3.52 9.02
CA VAL A 258 -3.69 2.07 8.96
C VAL A 258 -2.21 1.68 8.92
N GLN A 259 -1.29 2.63 8.81
CA GLN A 259 0.16 2.39 8.71
C GLN A 259 0.83 2.11 10.07
N GLN A 260 0.21 1.31 10.95
CA GLN A 260 0.68 1.09 12.34
C GLN A 260 2.12 0.53 12.45
N ASN A 261 2.64 -0.08 11.37
CA ASN A 261 3.98 -0.66 11.32
C ASN A 261 4.97 0.17 10.48
N ASN A 262 4.56 1.35 10.02
CA ASN A 262 5.39 2.26 9.25
C ASN A 262 5.34 3.68 9.83
N PHE A 263 6.08 3.86 10.93
CA PHE A 263 6.13 5.13 11.67
C PHE A 263 6.71 6.28 10.84
N ASP A 264 7.61 6.00 9.89
CA ASP A 264 8.25 7.04 9.06
C ASP A 264 7.21 7.87 8.30
N VAL A 265 6.21 7.20 7.73
CA VAL A 265 5.12 7.84 6.98
C VAL A 265 4.19 8.62 7.90
N CYS A 266 3.89 8.08 9.08
CA CYS A 266 3.09 8.78 10.08
C CYS A 266 3.80 10.07 10.54
N ILE A 267 5.13 10.05 10.68
CA ILE A 267 5.94 11.22 11.06
C ILE A 267 5.96 12.26 9.93
N GLU A 268 6.24 11.85 8.68
CA GLU A 268 6.28 12.75 7.53
C GLU A 268 4.94 13.50 7.38
N TYR A 269 3.82 12.77 7.48
CA TYR A 269 2.49 13.34 7.37
C TYR A 269 2.11 14.21 8.59
N ALA A 270 2.50 13.81 9.80
CA ALA A 270 2.29 14.62 11.00
C ALA A 270 3.03 15.97 10.93
N VAL A 271 4.23 15.99 10.34
CA VAL A 271 4.98 17.23 10.10
C VAL A 271 4.25 18.10 9.07
N GLU A 272 3.80 17.53 7.95
CA GLU A 272 3.07 18.27 6.92
C GLU A 272 1.80 18.91 7.46
N VAL A 273 0.98 18.16 8.20
CA VAL A 273 -0.26 18.68 8.81
C VAL A 273 0.04 19.65 9.95
N GLY A 274 1.06 19.38 10.77
CA GLY A 274 1.43 20.21 11.91
C GLY A 274 1.89 21.62 11.53
N VAL A 275 2.50 21.79 10.35
CA VAL A 275 2.91 23.10 9.81
C VAL A 275 1.71 24.02 9.53
N GLU A 276 0.51 23.45 9.31
CA GLU A 276 -0.69 24.22 9.01
C GLU A 276 -1.51 24.60 10.25
N ALA A 277 -1.10 24.17 11.44
CA ALA A 277 -1.81 24.42 12.69
C ALA A 277 -1.63 25.86 13.20
N ARG A 278 -2.70 26.45 13.73
CA ARG A 278 -2.73 27.86 14.17
C ARG A 278 -2.23 28.08 15.60
N ASP A 279 -2.20 27.04 16.42
CA ASP A 279 -1.70 27.08 17.78
C ASP A 279 -1.04 25.73 18.18
N LEU A 280 -0.27 25.74 19.27
CA LEU A 280 0.49 24.58 19.75
C LEU A 280 -0.41 23.39 20.11
N LYS A 281 -1.61 23.66 20.63
CA LYS A 281 -2.56 22.62 21.05
C LYS A 281 -3.20 21.91 19.85
N GLY A 282 -3.55 22.68 18.81
CA GLY A 282 -4.01 22.19 17.52
C GLY A 282 -2.91 21.41 16.81
N MET A 283 -1.67 21.91 16.83
CA MET A 283 -0.52 21.21 16.24
C MET A 283 -0.31 19.83 16.88
N VAL A 284 -0.29 19.75 18.21
CA VAL A 284 -0.16 18.47 18.93
C VAL A 284 -1.35 17.54 18.63
N ARG A 285 -2.57 18.08 18.55
CA ARG A 285 -3.77 17.28 18.24
C ARG A 285 -3.71 16.70 16.81
N ASP A 286 -3.37 17.52 15.83
CA ASP A 286 -3.33 17.14 14.42
C ASP A 286 -2.15 16.18 14.15
N MET A 287 -1.00 16.43 14.78
CA MET A 287 0.14 15.49 14.75
C MET A 287 -0.21 14.17 15.40
N LEU A 288 -0.90 14.21 16.56
CA LEU A 288 -1.35 13.00 17.21
C LEU A 288 -2.20 12.26 16.21
N ALA A 289 -3.31 12.79 15.68
CA ALA A 289 -4.24 12.15 14.71
C ALA A 289 -3.64 11.22 13.63
N CYS A 290 -2.39 11.45 13.22
CA CYS A 290 -1.63 10.60 12.30
C CYS A 290 -1.14 9.26 12.90
N PHE A 291 -1.17 9.10 14.23
CA PHE A 291 -0.75 7.90 14.97
C PHE A 291 -1.89 7.21 15.76
N PRO A 292 -3.05 6.88 15.16
CA PRO A 292 -4.20 6.38 15.92
C PRO A 292 -3.94 5.09 16.68
N HIS A 293 -2.93 4.33 16.28
CA HIS A 293 -2.44 3.17 17.02
C HIS A 293 -1.87 3.49 18.41
N VAL A 294 -1.42 4.72 18.67
CA VAL A 294 -0.83 5.14 19.94
C VAL A 294 -1.89 5.36 21.03
N TRP A 295 -3.11 5.79 20.68
CA TRP A 295 -4.17 6.03 21.66
C TRP A 295 -5.44 5.16 21.49
N VAL A 296 -5.69 4.56 20.31
CA VAL A 296 -6.86 3.67 20.07
C VAL A 296 -6.69 2.31 20.78
N THR A 297 -5.53 2.02 21.38
CA THR A 297 -5.32 0.84 22.24
C THR A 297 -5.93 0.97 23.64
N SER A 298 -6.48 2.14 23.99
CA SER A 298 -7.20 2.33 25.24
C SER A 298 -8.71 2.10 25.06
N SER A 299 -9.11 0.83 25.07
CA SER A 299 -10.51 0.51 25.38
C SER A 299 -10.79 1.00 26.81
N HIS A 300 -11.75 1.91 26.93
CA HIS A 300 -12.22 2.64 28.12
C HIS A 300 -11.48 3.95 28.43
N ASP A 301 -12.02 5.06 27.89
CA ASP A 301 -12.26 6.38 28.53
C ASP A 301 -11.24 7.02 29.50
N ALA A 302 -9.96 6.60 29.55
CA ALA A 302 -9.06 7.10 30.61
C ALA A 302 -7.68 7.62 30.17
N LEU A 303 -7.30 7.55 28.88
CA LEU A 303 -5.92 7.87 28.47
C LEU A 303 -5.74 8.98 27.43
N VAL A 304 -6.82 9.49 26.81
CA VAL A 304 -6.70 10.61 25.87
C VAL A 304 -6.36 11.92 26.60
N ASP A 305 -6.95 12.14 27.77
CA ASP A 305 -6.72 13.35 28.58
C ASP A 305 -5.33 13.40 29.25
N PRO A 306 -4.81 12.30 29.84
CA PRO A 306 -3.47 12.29 30.43
C PRO A 306 -2.32 12.44 29.43
N LEU A 307 -2.42 11.88 28.22
CA LEU A 307 -1.36 12.03 27.20
C LEU A 307 -1.36 13.44 26.58
N LEU A 308 -2.54 14.03 26.35
CA LEU A 308 -2.62 15.45 25.98
C LEU A 308 -2.11 16.35 27.10
N SER A 309 -2.50 16.09 28.35
CA SER A 309 -2.06 16.82 29.54
C SER A 309 -0.54 16.71 29.74
N PHE A 310 0.04 15.52 29.59
CA PHE A 310 1.47 15.27 29.73
C PHE A 310 2.31 15.97 28.65
N ALA A 311 1.85 15.94 27.39
CA ALA A 311 2.50 16.62 26.28
C ALA A 311 2.40 18.15 26.39
N LEU A 312 1.26 18.68 26.86
CA LEU A 312 1.05 20.11 27.07
C LEU A 312 1.82 20.64 28.29
N HIS A 313 1.89 19.90 29.39
CA HIS A 313 2.61 20.31 30.61
C HIS A 313 4.13 20.43 30.42
N HIS A 314 4.74 19.59 29.57
CA HIS A 314 6.18 19.70 29.28
C HIS A 314 6.52 20.91 28.38
N SER A 315 5.55 21.44 27.64
CA SER A 315 5.75 22.62 26.78
C SER A 315 5.65 23.95 27.53
N GLU A 316 5.07 23.98 28.73
CA GLU A 316 4.88 25.20 29.54
C GLU A 316 6.02 25.50 30.54
N GLY A 317 7.14 24.77 30.50
CA GLY A 317 8.35 25.16 31.24
C GLY A 317 8.21 25.22 32.77
N ARG A 318 7.29 24.46 33.37
CA ARG A 318 7.26 24.29 34.83
C ARG A 318 8.01 23.03 35.22
N GLY A 319 9.18 23.21 35.83
CA GLY A 319 10.02 22.13 36.32
C GLY A 319 9.27 21.20 37.27
N CYS A 320 9.20 19.92 36.93
CA CYS A 320 8.78 18.87 37.85
C CYS A 320 9.88 18.66 38.90
N GLN A 321 9.60 19.03 40.15
CA GLN A 321 10.33 18.50 41.30
C GLN A 321 9.99 17.01 41.41
N TYR A 322 10.98 16.16 41.15
CA TYR A 322 10.92 14.74 41.50
C TYR A 322 10.95 14.62 43.03
N GLN A 323 9.85 14.20 43.63
CA GLN A 323 9.88 13.63 44.97
C GLN A 323 10.02 12.11 44.80
N LEU A 324 11.25 11.63 44.97
CA LEU A 324 11.58 10.21 45.09
C LEU A 324 10.81 9.65 46.29
N CYS A 325 9.87 8.74 46.05
CA CYS A 325 9.43 7.81 47.07
C CYS A 325 10.43 6.65 47.10
N GLU A 326 11.31 6.65 48.11
CA GLU A 326 11.98 5.43 48.57
C GLU A 326 10.92 4.53 49.24
N VAL A 327 10.68 3.33 48.68
CA VAL A 327 10.70 2.02 49.37
C VAL A 327 10.98 0.95 48.30
#